data_AF-A0A8I1YCZ6-F1
#
_entry.id   AF-A0A8I1YCZ6-F1
#
_cell.length_a   1.000
_cell.length_b   1.000
_cell.length_c   1.000
_cell.angle_alpha   90.00
_cell.angle_beta   90.00
_cell.angle_gamma   90.00
#
_symmetry.space_group_name_H-M   'P 1'
#
loop_
_entity.id
_entity.type
_entity.pdbx_description
1 polymer ?
#
loop_
_entity_poly.entity_id
_entity_poly.type
_entity_poly.pdbx_seq_one_letter_code
_entity_poly.pdbx_strand_id
1 'polypeptide(L)'
;MSQAKTTNTTSRRRFLAGAAVTAVVPTTAVAAAQGADPIFALIKAHREAAKVSRKAAEEQCRREQILIDEGIGLCPFAVITFGGRPATMHSHAQIDNFKTISERQRAKAHADLDAALKRYGEIFGDAEKIADAAYKADCEALDRLLSTVPTSPVGLHALLSYLVEEIDDIEFQLRDECRVEMLMVTVRDALLAGRAA
;
A
#
# COMPACT_ATOMS: atom_id res chain seq x y z
N MET A 1 40.58 17.17 32.11
CA MET A 1 40.38 15.73 31.83
C MET A 1 38.88 15.45 31.92
N SER A 2 38.20 15.33 30.78
CA SER A 2 36.76 15.12 30.72
C SER A 2 36.49 13.68 30.28
N GLN A 3 35.85 12.87 31.12
CA GLN A 3 35.51 11.49 30.81
C GLN A 3 34.31 11.45 29.87
N ALA A 4 34.48 10.78 28.73
CA ALA A 4 33.40 10.48 27.80
C ALA A 4 32.48 9.40 28.41
N LYS A 5 31.20 9.73 28.53
CA LYS A 5 30.14 8.85 29.02
C LYS A 5 29.74 7.90 27.90
N THR A 6 30.12 6.63 27.99
CA THR A 6 29.68 5.58 27.07
C THR A 6 28.27 5.12 27.42
N THR A 7 27.29 5.44 26.57
CA THR A 7 25.95 4.88 26.66
C THR A 7 25.91 3.51 25.98
N ASN A 8 25.58 2.48 26.76
CA ASN A 8 25.34 1.11 26.30
C ASN A 8 24.15 1.06 25.33
N THR A 9 24.42 0.83 24.05
CA THR A 9 23.40 0.47 23.07
C THR A 9 23.00 -1.00 23.29
N THR A 10 21.90 -1.21 23.99
CA THR A 10 21.37 -2.55 24.24
C THR A 10 20.78 -3.09 22.94
N SER A 11 21.50 -4.00 22.29
CA SER A 11 21.07 -4.74 21.10
C SER A 11 19.82 -5.56 21.42
N ARG A 12 18.64 -5.03 21.07
CA ARG A 12 17.38 -5.78 21.06
C ARG A 12 17.39 -6.72 19.87
N ARG A 13 17.76 -7.99 20.12
CA ARG A 13 17.57 -9.10 19.18
C ARG A 13 16.09 -9.13 18.78
N ARG A 14 15.84 -8.93 17.50
CA ARG A 14 14.53 -9.00 16.86
C ARG A 14 13.93 -10.38 17.07
N PHE A 15 12.75 -10.43 17.67
CA PHE A 15 11.85 -11.57 17.60
C PHE A 15 11.46 -11.77 16.13
N LEU A 16 11.95 -12.84 15.51
CA LEU A 16 11.35 -13.41 14.31
C LEU A 16 10.07 -14.14 14.73
N ALA A 17 8.99 -13.38 14.88
CA ALA A 17 7.65 -13.94 14.83
C ALA A 17 7.22 -13.91 13.35
N GLY A 18 7.43 -15.03 12.66
CA GLY A 18 6.84 -15.28 11.36
C GLY A 18 5.32 -15.32 11.51
N ALA A 19 4.68 -14.18 11.33
CA ALA A 19 3.25 -14.14 11.07
C ALA A 19 3.08 -14.37 9.57
N ALA A 20 2.85 -15.64 9.19
CA ALA A 20 2.19 -15.91 7.93
C ALA A 20 0.80 -15.25 8.03
N VAL A 21 0.68 -14.04 7.47
CA VAL A 21 -0.62 -13.44 7.19
C VAL A 21 -1.16 -14.25 6.02
N THR A 22 -1.74 -15.40 6.31
CA THR A 22 -2.81 -15.92 5.47
C THR A 22 -3.84 -14.80 5.43
N ALA A 23 -3.87 -14.07 4.32
CA ALA A 23 -5.01 -13.27 3.95
C ALA A 23 -6.17 -14.25 3.79
N VAL A 24 -6.79 -14.63 4.91
CA VAL A 24 -8.12 -15.20 4.93
C VAL A 24 -8.99 -14.03 4.54
N VAL A 25 -9.09 -13.79 3.23
CA VAL A 25 -10.21 -13.05 2.68
C VAL A 25 -11.42 -13.83 3.20
N PRO A 26 -12.23 -13.26 4.10
CA PRO A 26 -13.44 -13.92 4.49
C PRO A 26 -14.26 -13.98 3.21
N THR A 27 -14.36 -15.16 2.60
CA THR A 27 -15.47 -15.46 1.71
C THR A 27 -16.70 -15.55 2.62
N THR A 28 -17.09 -14.42 3.20
CA THR A 28 -18.37 -14.28 3.86
C THR A 28 -19.38 -14.43 2.75
N ALA A 29 -19.85 -15.66 2.56
CA ALA A 29 -21.10 -15.92 1.89
C ALA A 29 -22.11 -14.98 2.55
N VAL A 30 -22.51 -13.95 1.79
CA VAL A 30 -23.53 -13.01 2.22
C VAL A 30 -24.81 -13.83 2.24
N ALA A 31 -25.07 -14.48 3.37
CA ALA A 31 -26.39 -14.99 3.69
C ALA A 31 -27.26 -13.73 3.77
N ALA A 32 -27.93 -13.42 2.65
CA ALA A 32 -28.85 -12.31 2.55
C ALA A 32 -29.85 -12.46 3.69
N ALA A 33 -29.75 -11.58 4.69
CA ALA A 33 -30.84 -11.39 5.63
C ALA A 33 -32.06 -11.02 4.77
N GLN A 34 -33.02 -11.95 4.65
CA GLN A 34 -34.17 -11.76 3.80
C GLN A 34 -34.88 -10.47 4.20
N GLY A 35 -34.74 -9.42 3.38
CA GLY A 35 -35.36 -8.11 3.58
C GLY A 35 -34.42 -6.90 3.66
N ALA A 36 -33.11 -7.08 3.88
CA ALA A 36 -32.16 -5.96 3.90
C ALA A 36 -31.51 -5.72 2.52
N ASP A 37 -31.43 -4.45 2.10
CA ASP A 37 -30.77 -4.05 0.85
C ASP A 37 -29.28 -4.46 0.86
N PRO A 38 -28.77 -5.16 -0.17
CA PRO A 38 -27.39 -5.66 -0.21
C PRO A 38 -26.33 -4.54 -0.09
N ILE A 39 -26.68 -3.30 -0.44
CA ILE A 39 -25.80 -2.13 -0.35
C ILE A 39 -25.25 -1.93 1.05
N PHE A 40 -26.05 -2.17 2.11
CA PHE A 40 -25.58 -1.99 3.48
C PHE A 40 -24.41 -2.90 3.84
N ALA A 41 -24.45 -4.16 3.38
CA ALA A 41 -23.37 -5.10 3.60
C ALA A 41 -22.12 -4.71 2.81
N LEU A 42 -22.29 -4.20 1.59
CA LEU A 42 -21.20 -3.79 0.71
C LEU A 42 -20.52 -2.51 1.19
N ILE A 43 -21.27 -1.50 1.66
CA ILE A 43 -20.71 -0.30 2.31
C ILE A 43 -19.84 -0.70 3.49
N LYS A 44 -20.34 -1.59 4.36
CA LYS A 44 -19.58 -2.07 5.51
C LYS A 44 -18.32 -2.82 5.07
N ALA A 45 -18.42 -3.69 4.07
CA ALA A 45 -17.29 -4.46 3.56
C ALA A 45 -16.19 -3.55 3.00
N HIS A 46 -16.56 -2.54 2.21
CA HIS A 46 -15.59 -1.55 1.71
C HIS A 46 -14.94 -0.78 2.85
N ARG A 47 -15.72 -0.24 3.82
CA ARG A 47 -15.15 0.50 4.96
C ARG A 47 -14.11 -0.32 5.74
N GLU A 48 -14.35 -1.60 5.95
CA GLU A 48 -13.38 -2.48 6.59
C GLU A 48 -12.14 -2.70 5.71
N ALA A 49 -12.31 -2.88 4.39
CA ALA A 49 -11.19 -3.02 3.46
C ALA A 49 -10.34 -1.74 3.37
N ALA A 50 -10.97 -0.57 3.25
CA ALA A 50 -10.33 0.75 3.26
C ALA A 50 -9.53 0.99 4.55
N LYS A 51 -10.06 0.59 5.70
CA LYS A 51 -9.36 0.68 6.98
C LYS A 51 -8.10 -0.19 7.01
N VAL A 52 -8.17 -1.41 6.47
CA VAL A 52 -7.00 -2.31 6.36
C VAL A 52 -5.97 -1.73 5.38
N SER A 53 -6.42 -1.24 4.23
CA SER A 53 -5.60 -0.55 3.22
C SER A 53 -4.84 0.64 3.84
N ARG A 54 -5.54 1.55 4.52
CA ARG A 54 -4.94 2.71 5.19
C ARG A 54 -3.88 2.32 6.21
N LYS A 55 -4.16 1.34 7.05
CA LYS A 55 -3.20 0.85 8.05
C LYS A 55 -1.96 0.22 7.40
N ALA A 56 -2.13 -0.49 6.29
CA ALA A 56 -1.01 -1.07 5.55
C ALA A 56 -0.14 0.04 4.91
N ALA A 57 -0.77 1.06 4.33
CA ALA A 57 -0.09 2.24 3.79
C ALA A 57 0.66 3.02 4.88
N GLU A 58 0.06 3.24 6.05
CA GLU A 58 0.73 3.87 7.20
C GLU A 58 1.99 3.11 7.64
N GLU A 59 1.91 1.78 7.69
CA GLU A 59 3.06 0.93 8.03
C GLU A 59 4.15 0.97 6.94
N GLN A 60 3.76 1.00 5.67
CA GLN A 60 4.69 1.21 4.56
C GLN A 60 5.40 2.57 4.71
N CYS A 61 4.66 3.67 4.81
CA CYS A 61 5.22 5.01 4.99
C CYS A 61 6.14 5.10 6.23
N ARG A 62 5.76 4.46 7.34
CA ARG A 62 6.61 4.40 8.54
C ARG A 62 7.95 3.71 8.26
N ARG A 63 7.97 2.65 7.45
CA ARG A 63 9.21 1.95 7.07
C ARG A 63 10.02 2.73 6.05
N GLU A 64 9.37 3.38 5.09
CA GLU A 64 10.01 4.32 4.16
C GLU A 64 10.75 5.43 4.90
N GLN A 65 10.12 5.99 5.94
CA GLN A 65 10.76 7.00 6.78
C GLN A 65 12.00 6.45 7.49
N ILE A 66 11.96 5.22 8.00
CA ILE A 66 13.15 4.58 8.62
C ILE A 66 14.29 4.44 7.60
N LEU A 67 13.98 4.07 6.36
CA LEU A 67 15.00 3.95 5.30
C LEU A 67 15.65 5.30 4.96
N ILE A 68 14.85 6.36 4.94
CA ILE A 68 15.32 7.74 4.74
C ILE A 68 16.21 8.17 5.92
N ASP A 69 15.75 7.94 7.15
CA ASP A 69 16.46 8.32 8.37
C ASP A 69 17.79 7.56 8.55
N GLU A 70 17.85 6.29 8.12
CA GLU A 70 19.09 5.50 8.09
C GLU A 70 20.01 5.83 6.89
N GLY A 71 19.61 6.74 5.99
CA GLY A 71 20.40 7.15 4.82
C GLY A 71 20.48 6.11 3.72
N ILE A 72 19.61 5.09 3.75
CA ILE A 72 19.51 4.03 2.74
C ILE A 72 18.73 4.52 1.52
N GLY A 73 17.71 5.37 1.77
CA GLY A 73 16.76 5.85 0.77
C GLY A 73 15.73 4.80 0.36
N LEU A 74 14.77 5.20 -0.48
CA LEU A 74 13.70 4.33 -0.99
C LEU A 74 14.17 3.37 -2.08
N CYS A 75 15.28 3.70 -2.73
CA CYS A 75 15.92 2.86 -3.75
C CYS A 75 17.37 2.63 -3.32
N PRO A 76 17.72 1.47 -2.74
CA PRO A 76 19.07 1.17 -2.28
C PRO A 76 20.13 1.50 -3.34
N PHE A 77 21.24 2.08 -2.90
CA PHE A 77 22.29 2.54 -3.79
C PHE A 77 23.69 2.42 -3.16
N ALA A 78 24.70 2.32 -4.02
CA ALA A 78 26.09 2.57 -3.66
C ALA A 78 26.54 3.91 -4.25
N VAL A 79 27.51 4.55 -3.60
CA VAL A 79 28.12 5.79 -4.09
C VAL A 79 29.54 5.50 -4.58
N ILE A 80 29.82 5.87 -5.82
CA ILE A 80 31.19 5.87 -6.36
C ILE A 80 31.64 7.31 -6.64
N THR A 81 32.96 7.54 -6.57
CA THR A 81 33.55 8.82 -7.01
C THR A 81 34.03 8.69 -8.45
N PHE A 82 33.42 9.45 -9.35
CA PHE A 82 33.80 9.52 -10.76
C PHE A 82 34.20 10.95 -11.14
N GLY A 83 35.44 11.15 -11.60
CA GLY A 83 35.93 12.49 -11.94
C GLY A 83 35.89 13.47 -10.77
N GLY A 84 36.08 12.99 -9.54
CA GLY A 84 35.98 13.79 -8.32
C GLY A 84 34.55 14.12 -7.87
N ARG A 85 33.52 13.61 -8.55
CA ARG A 85 32.10 13.82 -8.20
C ARG A 85 31.45 12.52 -7.73
N PRO A 86 30.55 12.57 -6.75
CA PRO A 86 29.78 11.39 -6.35
C PRO A 86 28.76 11.02 -7.44
N ALA A 87 28.60 9.73 -7.69
CA ALA A 87 27.57 9.16 -8.54
C ALA A 87 26.90 7.97 -7.82
N THR A 88 25.58 7.89 -7.87
CA THR A 88 24.79 6.81 -7.27
C THR A 88 24.60 5.66 -8.26
N MET A 89 24.71 4.43 -7.77
CA MET A 89 24.49 3.20 -8.54
C MET A 89 23.47 2.35 -7.83
N HIS A 90 22.42 1.94 -8.54
CA HIS A 90 21.28 1.18 -8.03
C HIS A 90 21.32 -0.30 -8.43
N SER A 91 22.30 -0.73 -9.22
CA SER A 91 22.46 -2.12 -9.61
C SER A 91 23.92 -2.51 -9.87
N HIS A 92 24.21 -3.81 -9.74
CA HIS A 92 25.53 -4.36 -10.07
C HIS A 92 25.89 -4.10 -11.54
N ALA A 93 24.92 -4.22 -12.45
CA ALA A 93 25.11 -3.91 -13.86
C ALA A 93 25.50 -2.44 -14.08
N GLN A 94 24.89 -1.49 -13.35
CA GLN A 94 25.29 -0.08 -13.42
C GLN A 94 26.74 0.11 -12.95
N ILE A 95 27.13 -0.51 -11.82
CA ILE A 95 28.51 -0.47 -11.32
C ILE A 95 29.49 -1.02 -12.37
N ASP A 96 29.16 -2.14 -13.00
CA ASP A 96 30.05 -2.82 -13.94
C ASP A 96 30.25 -2.08 -15.26
N ASN A 97 29.23 -1.32 -15.68
CA ASN A 97 29.28 -0.48 -16.87
C ASN A 97 30.27 0.70 -16.75
N PHE A 98 30.69 1.07 -15.54
CA PHE A 98 31.74 2.07 -15.35
C PHE A 98 33.12 1.45 -15.57
N LYS A 99 33.62 1.52 -16.81
CA LYS A 99 34.93 0.97 -17.21
C LYS A 99 36.13 1.72 -16.61
N THR A 100 35.92 2.93 -16.11
CA THR A 100 36.96 3.86 -15.66
C THR A 100 37.31 3.76 -14.19
N ILE A 101 36.54 3.01 -13.38
CA ILE A 101 36.83 2.81 -11.96
C ILE A 101 37.76 1.62 -11.76
N SER A 102 38.59 1.68 -10.71
CA SER A 102 39.47 0.58 -10.34
C SER A 102 38.67 -0.64 -9.85
N GLU A 103 39.27 -1.83 -9.96
CA GLU A 103 38.67 -3.07 -9.44
C GLU A 103 38.37 -2.98 -7.93
N ARG A 104 39.25 -2.34 -7.16
CA ARG A 104 39.02 -2.10 -5.73
C ARG A 104 37.79 -1.23 -5.48
N GLN A 105 37.59 -0.16 -6.24
CA GLN A 105 36.40 0.69 -6.13
C GLN A 105 35.14 -0.06 -6.53
N ARG A 106 35.20 -0.85 -7.61
CA ARG A 106 34.10 -1.70 -8.08
C ARG A 106 33.69 -2.72 -7.02
N ALA A 107 34.65 -3.46 -6.46
CA ALA A 107 34.40 -4.43 -5.39
C ALA A 107 33.79 -3.78 -4.15
N LYS A 108 34.28 -2.58 -3.76
CA LYS A 108 33.68 -1.81 -2.68
C LYS A 108 32.24 -1.42 -3.00
N ALA A 109 31.97 -0.91 -4.20
CA ALA A 109 30.63 -0.47 -4.60
C ALA A 109 29.62 -1.63 -4.61
N HIS A 110 30.02 -2.81 -5.10
CA HIS A 110 29.19 -4.02 -5.01
C HIS A 110 28.91 -4.39 -3.55
N ALA A 111 29.95 -4.43 -2.69
CA ALA A 111 29.77 -4.74 -1.28
C ALA A 111 28.89 -3.72 -0.53
N ASP A 112 29.02 -2.43 -0.84
CA ASP A 112 28.17 -1.37 -0.28
C ASP A 112 26.72 -1.54 -0.74
N LEU A 113 26.49 -1.86 -2.03
CA LEU A 113 25.15 -2.06 -2.57
C LEU A 113 24.50 -3.33 -1.99
N ASP A 114 25.23 -4.43 -1.87
CA ASP A 114 24.75 -5.65 -1.21
C ASP A 114 24.35 -5.38 0.25
N ALA A 115 25.16 -4.59 0.98
CA ALA A 115 24.84 -4.19 2.35
C ALA A 115 23.57 -3.32 2.41
N ALA A 116 23.42 -2.36 1.48
CA ALA A 116 22.23 -1.52 1.39
C ALA A 116 20.97 -2.34 1.05
N LEU A 117 21.05 -3.26 0.07
CA LEU A 117 19.95 -4.14 -0.32
C LEU A 117 19.53 -5.07 0.83
N LYS A 118 20.51 -5.66 1.53
CA LYS A 118 20.23 -6.48 2.72
C LYS A 118 19.51 -5.67 3.79
N ARG A 119 20.01 -4.46 4.09
CA ARG A 119 19.42 -3.61 5.12
C ARG A 119 18.03 -3.12 4.74
N TYR A 120 17.82 -2.78 3.48
CA TYR A 120 16.51 -2.47 2.92
C TYR A 120 15.53 -3.64 3.13
N GLY A 121 15.92 -4.86 2.76
CA GLY A 121 15.09 -6.05 2.97
C GLY A 121 14.76 -6.30 4.45
N GLU A 122 15.72 -6.06 5.37
CA GLU A 122 15.49 -6.19 6.82
C GLU A 122 14.49 -5.17 7.40
N ILE A 123 14.44 -3.96 6.84
CA ILE A 123 13.58 -2.86 7.33
C ILE A 123 12.23 -2.89 6.63
N PHE A 124 12.26 -2.92 5.31
CA PHE A 124 11.09 -2.81 4.46
C PHE A 124 10.31 -4.13 4.43
N GLY A 125 11.02 -5.26 4.35
CA GLY A 125 10.41 -6.59 4.30
C GLY A 125 9.33 -6.68 3.22
N ASP A 126 8.18 -7.28 3.57
CA ASP A 126 7.02 -7.44 2.67
C ASP A 126 6.02 -6.26 2.72
N ALA A 127 6.42 -5.07 3.22
CA ALA A 127 5.48 -3.98 3.47
C ALA A 127 4.72 -3.51 2.22
N GLU A 128 5.43 -3.29 1.11
CA GLU A 128 4.82 -2.92 -0.19
C GLU A 128 3.85 -4.01 -0.66
N LYS A 129 4.25 -5.28 -0.61
CA LYS A 129 3.37 -6.40 -0.99
C LYS A 129 2.09 -6.46 -0.15
N ILE A 130 2.18 -6.16 1.15
CA ILE A 130 1.03 -6.13 2.06
C ILE A 130 0.13 -4.93 1.73
N ALA A 131 0.72 -3.76 1.50
CA ALA A 131 0.00 -2.54 1.12
C ALA A 131 -0.72 -2.72 -0.22
N ASP A 132 -0.04 -3.26 -1.24
CA ASP A 132 -0.61 -3.56 -2.55
C ASP A 132 -1.79 -4.54 -2.45
N ALA A 133 -1.63 -5.61 -1.66
CA ALA A 133 -2.69 -6.59 -1.47
C ALA A 133 -3.92 -5.98 -0.77
N ALA A 134 -3.69 -5.12 0.23
CA ALA A 134 -4.76 -4.43 0.96
C ALA A 134 -5.45 -3.39 0.07
N TYR A 135 -4.69 -2.62 -0.71
CA TYR A 135 -5.22 -1.66 -1.68
C TYR A 135 -6.04 -2.34 -2.78
N LYS A 136 -5.58 -3.50 -3.27
CA LYS A 136 -6.34 -4.31 -4.23
C LYS A 136 -7.66 -4.79 -3.63
N ALA A 137 -7.66 -5.28 -2.39
CA ALA A 137 -8.87 -5.73 -1.72
C ALA A 137 -9.87 -4.59 -1.49
N ASP A 138 -9.37 -3.40 -1.18
CA ASP A 138 -10.16 -2.16 -1.07
C ASP A 138 -10.81 -1.79 -2.41
N CYS A 139 -10.02 -1.72 -3.48
CA CYS A 139 -10.51 -1.50 -4.85
C CYS A 139 -11.59 -2.52 -5.26
N GLU A 140 -11.34 -3.81 -5.03
CA GLU A 140 -12.32 -4.87 -5.35
C GLU A 140 -13.62 -4.72 -4.55
N ALA A 141 -13.55 -4.27 -3.29
CA ALA A 141 -14.74 -4.00 -2.49
C ALA A 141 -15.51 -2.79 -3.02
N LEU A 142 -14.82 -1.74 -3.47
CA LEU A 142 -15.44 -0.57 -4.07
C LEU A 142 -16.12 -0.94 -5.39
N ASP A 143 -15.43 -1.67 -6.27
CA ASP A 143 -15.97 -2.10 -7.56
C ASP A 143 -17.24 -2.94 -7.37
N ARG A 144 -17.27 -3.83 -6.38
CA ARG A 144 -18.49 -4.60 -6.02
C ARG A 144 -19.61 -3.71 -5.49
N LEU A 145 -19.30 -2.72 -4.67
CA LEU A 145 -20.29 -1.75 -4.18
C LEU A 145 -20.90 -0.94 -5.35
N LEU A 146 -20.05 -0.39 -6.23
CA LEU A 146 -20.48 0.46 -7.34
C LEU A 146 -21.23 -0.30 -8.43
N SER A 147 -20.92 -1.59 -8.64
CA SER A 147 -21.63 -2.44 -9.61
C SER A 147 -22.93 -3.06 -9.09
N THR A 148 -23.25 -2.88 -7.81
CA THR A 148 -24.47 -3.43 -7.22
C THR A 148 -25.59 -2.39 -7.27
N VAL A 149 -26.70 -2.73 -7.92
CA VAL A 149 -27.90 -1.88 -7.97
C VAL A 149 -28.63 -1.93 -6.62
N PRO A 150 -28.82 -0.79 -5.93
CA PRO A 150 -29.68 -0.73 -4.75
C PRO A 150 -31.10 -1.25 -5.06
N THR A 151 -31.66 -2.07 -4.18
CA THR A 151 -32.99 -2.68 -4.37
C THR A 151 -34.11 -1.92 -3.67
N SER A 152 -33.78 -0.84 -2.97
CA SER A 152 -34.72 -0.02 -2.21
C SER A 152 -34.34 1.47 -2.23
N PRO A 153 -35.29 2.39 -2.04
CA PRO A 153 -34.99 3.83 -1.89
C PRO A 153 -34.04 4.12 -0.72
N VAL A 154 -34.17 3.36 0.36
CA VAL A 154 -33.31 3.49 1.56
C VAL A 154 -31.88 3.04 1.26
N GLY A 155 -31.70 1.97 0.48
CA GLY A 155 -30.38 1.54 0.00
C GLY A 155 -29.74 2.53 -0.97
N LEU A 156 -30.51 3.12 -1.89
CA LEU A 156 -30.02 4.17 -2.79
C LEU A 156 -29.55 5.40 -1.99
N HIS A 157 -30.34 5.85 -1.02
CA HIS A 157 -29.95 6.95 -0.15
C HIS A 157 -28.67 6.63 0.65
N ALA A 158 -28.54 5.41 1.16
CA ALA A 158 -27.35 4.98 1.88
C ALA A 158 -26.10 5.01 0.99
N LEU A 159 -26.20 4.54 -0.27
CA LEU A 159 -25.10 4.60 -1.24
C LEU A 159 -24.69 6.06 -1.52
N LEU A 160 -25.66 6.95 -1.79
CA LEU A 160 -25.36 8.36 -2.06
C LEU A 160 -24.73 9.05 -0.84
N SER A 161 -25.25 8.80 0.36
CA SER A 161 -24.70 9.36 1.60
C SER A 161 -23.27 8.90 1.81
N TYR A 162 -23.02 7.60 1.61
CA TYR A 162 -21.69 7.02 1.69
C TYR A 162 -20.69 7.68 0.72
N LEU A 163 -21.09 7.89 -0.54
CA LEU A 163 -20.21 8.54 -1.54
C LEU A 163 -19.90 10.00 -1.21
N VAL A 164 -20.83 10.71 -0.57
CA VAL A 164 -20.62 12.09 -0.12
C VAL A 164 -19.73 12.13 1.12
N GLU A 165 -19.94 11.23 2.08
CA GLU A 165 -19.16 11.15 3.33
C GLU A 165 -17.69 10.83 3.06
N GLU A 166 -17.43 9.95 2.09
CA GLU A 166 -16.10 9.40 1.83
C GLU A 166 -15.48 10.02 0.57
N ILE A 167 -15.99 11.17 0.09
CA ILE A 167 -15.60 11.73 -1.20
C ILE A 167 -14.10 11.99 -1.30
N ASP A 168 -13.46 12.48 -0.23
CA ASP A 168 -12.02 12.76 -0.23
C ASP A 168 -11.18 11.47 -0.34
N ASP A 169 -11.62 10.40 0.31
CA ASP A 169 -10.94 9.09 0.29
C ASP A 169 -11.21 8.35 -1.03
N ILE A 170 -12.39 8.53 -1.62
CA ILE A 170 -12.84 7.86 -2.84
C ILE A 170 -12.48 8.65 -4.10
N GLU A 171 -12.24 9.97 -4.04
CA GLU A 171 -11.94 10.82 -5.21
C GLU A 171 -10.74 10.27 -5.98
N PHE A 172 -9.67 9.91 -5.28
CA PHE A 172 -8.49 9.31 -5.88
C PHE A 172 -8.84 8.00 -6.62
N GLN A 173 -9.73 7.19 -6.04
CA GLN A 173 -10.17 5.92 -6.60
C GLN A 173 -11.20 6.07 -7.74
N LEU A 174 -11.93 7.17 -7.80
CA LEU A 174 -12.92 7.50 -8.84
C LEU A 174 -12.33 8.23 -10.04
N ARG A 175 -11.08 8.66 -10.00
CA ARG A 175 -10.41 9.26 -11.17
C ARG A 175 -10.25 8.28 -12.34
N ASP A 176 -10.45 6.99 -12.12
CA ASP A 176 -10.61 6.03 -13.20
C ASP A 176 -11.99 6.24 -13.87
N GLU A 177 -11.97 6.67 -15.14
CA GLU A 177 -13.15 7.03 -15.93
C GLU A 177 -14.24 5.93 -15.88
N CYS A 178 -13.83 4.66 -15.82
CA CYS A 178 -14.77 3.53 -15.77
C CYS A 178 -15.63 3.49 -14.50
N ARG A 179 -15.15 3.99 -13.36
CA ARG A 179 -15.87 3.90 -12.08
C ARG A 179 -16.97 4.94 -11.93
N VAL A 180 -16.76 6.14 -12.47
CA VAL A 180 -17.78 7.18 -12.52
C VAL A 180 -18.94 6.74 -13.43
N GLU A 181 -18.63 6.19 -14.60
CA GLU A 181 -19.65 5.64 -15.50
C GLU A 181 -20.45 4.52 -14.83
N MET A 182 -19.77 3.58 -14.17
CA MET A 182 -20.41 2.49 -13.44
C MET A 182 -21.37 3.01 -12.37
N LEU A 183 -20.94 3.99 -11.56
CA LEU A 183 -21.79 4.63 -10.57
C LEU A 183 -23.03 5.28 -11.20
N MET A 184 -22.85 6.03 -12.29
CA MET A 184 -23.96 6.70 -12.97
C MET A 184 -24.98 5.71 -13.54
N VAL A 185 -24.51 4.58 -14.09
CA VAL A 185 -25.37 3.48 -14.55
C VAL A 185 -26.14 2.86 -13.38
N THR A 186 -25.45 2.52 -12.29
CA THR A 186 -26.06 1.92 -11.09
C THR A 186 -27.14 2.81 -10.47
N VAL A 187 -26.88 4.12 -10.34
CA VAL A 187 -27.86 5.08 -9.83
C VAL A 187 -29.06 5.19 -10.78
N ARG A 188 -28.82 5.25 -12.10
CA ARG A 188 -29.89 5.29 -13.10
C ARG A 188 -30.79 4.06 -13.00
N ASP A 189 -30.20 2.86 -12.92
CA ASP A 189 -30.95 1.61 -12.89
C ASP A 189 -31.79 1.50 -11.61
N ALA A 190 -31.26 1.93 -10.47
CA ALA A 190 -32.02 2.00 -9.21
C ALA A 190 -33.23 2.94 -9.30
N LEU A 191 -33.05 4.13 -9.93
CA LEU A 191 -34.13 5.08 -10.14
C LEU A 191 -35.22 4.56 -11.08
N LEU A 192 -34.85 3.80 -12.11
CA LEU A 192 -35.80 3.19 -13.03
C LEU A 192 -36.59 2.06 -12.35
N ALA A 193 -35.92 1.21 -11.57
CA ALA A 193 -36.56 0.14 -10.81
C ALA A 193 -37.57 0.68 -9.78
N GLY A 194 -37.21 1.76 -9.07
CA GLY A 194 -38.08 2.39 -8.08
C GLY A 194 -39.33 3.08 -8.66
N ARG A 195 -39.38 3.34 -9.97
CA ARG A 195 -40.59 3.88 -10.64
C ARG A 195 -41.60 2.81 -11.06
N ALA A 196 -41.18 1.54 -11.08
CA ALA A 196 -42.01 0.42 -11.50
C ALA A 196 -42.74 -0.28 -10.33
N ALA A 197 -42.39 0.06 -9.08
CA ALA A 197 -43.01 -0.42 -7.85
C ALA A 197 -44.05 0.58 -7.32
#